data_AF-A0A9D7J0Q5-F1
#
_entry.id   AF-A0A9D7J0Q5-F1
#
_cell.length_a   1.000
_cell.length_b   1.000
_cell.length_c   1.000
_cell.angle_alpha   90.00
_cell.angle_beta   90.00
_cell.angle_gamma   90.00
#
_symmetry.space_group_name_H-M   'P 1'
#
loop_
_entity.id
_entity.type
_entity.pdbx_description
1 polymer ?
#
loop_
_entity_poly.entity_id
_entity_poly.type
_entity_poly.pdbx_seq_one_letter_code
_entity_poly.pdbx_strand_id
1 'polypeptide(L)'
;MENDQTLIKYCPACGGQIDTAISDSCPACNASPIPANVEQPETKTRLWGPGTGLVVWFSSVALIFGFQMVAIFFYFAFKFSQTRTLPKTLEIDSLLAGLSIGSTFPAHLMTLFICWFVVTDRGRRPFLKTLGWGWHSQFKWVHAVALAFLLTGVTILFEKRLPHKETDLEKLLKMGAMVRYLIAFLAVVTAPMVEEVVYRGILYTGIEKAWGKYAGIGFVTLLFALVHVPQYWGSVAAITAILTLSLVLTILRSWSGSLLPCVATHLVYNGIQAIALLFAPDKMPVSPTQSALFIWSSFF
;
A
#
# COMPACT_ATOMS: atom_id res chain seq x y z
N MET A 1 34.90 20.89 32.12
CA MET A 1 34.48 19.50 32.32
C MET A 1 33.53 19.17 31.19
N GLU A 2 34.09 18.68 30.09
CA GLU A 2 33.37 18.42 28.85
C GLU A 2 32.75 17.03 28.94
N ASN A 3 31.45 16.95 28.66
CA ASN A 3 30.62 15.77 28.86
C ASN A 3 30.84 14.82 27.67
N ASP A 4 31.65 13.78 27.88
CA ASP A 4 31.97 12.76 26.87
C ASP A 4 30.75 11.88 26.62
N GLN A 5 29.87 12.33 25.71
CA GLN A 5 28.78 11.52 25.19
C GLN A 5 29.39 10.41 24.34
N THR A 6 29.52 9.22 24.93
CA THR A 6 29.83 7.99 24.22
C THR A 6 28.86 7.80 23.07
N LEU A 7 29.31 8.13 21.85
CA LEU A 7 28.59 7.93 20.60
C LEU A 7 28.43 6.43 20.37
N ILE A 8 27.29 5.89 20.81
CA ILE A 8 26.91 4.50 20.51
C ILE A 8 26.74 4.36 19.00
N LYS A 9 27.64 3.61 18.35
CA LYS A 9 27.55 3.29 16.92
C LYS A 9 26.96 1.89 16.73
N TYR A 10 26.30 1.66 15.60
CA TYR A 10 25.74 0.35 15.24
C TYR A 10 26.40 -0.15 13.95
N CYS A 11 26.63 -1.46 13.87
CA CYS A 11 27.24 -2.10 12.71
C CYS A 11 26.32 -2.04 11.50
N PRO A 12 26.76 -1.54 10.34
CA PRO A 12 25.93 -1.50 9.13
C PRO A 12 25.68 -2.89 8.53
N ALA A 13 26.48 -3.91 8.88
CA ALA A 13 26.34 -5.26 8.38
C ALA A 13 25.34 -6.11 9.20
N CYS A 14 25.32 -5.96 10.53
CA CYS A 14 24.50 -6.81 11.40
C CYS A 14 23.62 -6.06 12.41
N GLY A 15 23.74 -4.74 12.52
CA GLY A 15 22.99 -3.92 13.48
C GLY A 15 23.44 -4.06 14.94
N GLY A 16 24.51 -4.80 15.23
CA GLY A 16 25.08 -4.92 16.58
C GLY A 16 25.72 -3.61 17.06
N GLN A 17 25.67 -3.36 18.37
CA GLN A 17 26.31 -2.19 18.98
C GLN A 17 27.84 -2.30 18.85
N ILE A 18 28.48 -1.23 18.39
CA ILE A 18 29.94 -1.11 18.28
C ILE A 18 30.40 -0.08 19.29
N ASP A 19 31.24 -0.52 20.22
CA ASP A 19 32.05 0.38 21.01
C ASP A 19 33.33 0.70 20.23
N THR A 20 33.38 1.88 19.62
CA THR A 20 34.52 2.29 18.80
C THR A 20 35.79 2.55 19.59
N ALA A 21 35.75 2.51 20.93
CA ALA A 21 36.94 2.63 21.75
C ALA A 21 37.73 1.32 21.87
N ILE A 22 37.14 0.17 21.51
CA ILE A 22 37.66 -1.15 21.91
C ILE A 22 38.07 -2.02 20.71
N SER A 23 37.52 -1.81 19.52
CA SER A 23 37.76 -2.72 18.39
C SER A 23 37.59 -2.07 17.02
N ASP A 24 38.59 -2.27 16.16
CA ASP A 24 38.53 -2.04 14.72
C ASP A 24 37.74 -3.14 13.99
N SER A 25 36.76 -3.79 14.61
CA SER A 25 35.88 -4.75 13.92
C SER A 25 34.64 -4.99 14.75
N CYS A 26 33.52 -5.30 14.08
CA CYS A 26 32.30 -5.64 14.81
C CYS A 26 32.47 -6.99 15.52
N PRO A 27 32.38 -7.07 16.86
CA PRO A 27 32.58 -8.32 17.59
C PRO A 27 31.50 -9.38 17.28
N ALA A 28 30.33 -8.96 16.79
CA ALA A 28 29.22 -9.87 16.48
C ALA A 28 29.34 -10.56 15.11
N CYS A 29 30.01 -9.94 14.13
CA CYS A 29 30.06 -10.45 12.75
C CYS A 29 31.43 -10.34 12.08
N ASN A 30 32.45 -9.90 12.81
CA ASN A 30 33.83 -9.73 12.38
C ASN A 30 34.01 -8.81 11.14
N ALA A 31 33.04 -7.94 10.87
CA ALA A 31 33.14 -6.95 9.81
C ALA A 31 34.15 -5.85 10.21
N SER A 32 35.21 -5.67 9.43
CA SER A 32 36.17 -4.57 9.58
C SER A 32 35.50 -3.20 9.35
N PRO A 33 35.99 -2.10 9.94
CA PRO A 33 35.38 -0.80 9.84
C PRO A 33 35.86 -0.19 8.54
N ILE A 34 34.94 0.47 7.87
CA ILE A 34 35.21 1.31 6.73
C ILE A 34 36.28 2.36 7.14
N PRO A 35 37.34 2.63 6.34
CA PRO A 35 38.42 3.53 6.71
C PRO A 35 37.90 4.93 7.08
N ALA A 36 38.58 5.56 8.06
CA ALA A 36 38.23 6.84 8.70
C ALA A 36 38.10 8.06 7.77
N ASN A 37 38.30 7.90 6.46
CA ASN A 37 38.17 8.94 5.46
C ASN A 37 37.14 8.63 4.36
N VAL A 38 36.18 7.76 4.65
CA VAL A 38 34.92 7.83 3.92
C VAL A 38 34.23 9.09 4.41
N GLU A 39 34.34 10.17 3.62
CA GLU A 39 33.32 11.23 3.58
C GLU A 39 32.00 10.54 3.88
N GLN A 40 31.31 10.93 4.98
CA GLN A 40 29.97 10.39 5.26
C GLN A 40 29.25 10.38 3.92
N PRO A 41 28.96 9.20 3.33
CA PRO A 41 28.59 9.13 1.93
C PRO A 41 27.39 10.03 1.83
N GLU A 42 27.48 11.17 1.15
CA GLU A 42 26.59 12.32 1.34
C GLU A 42 25.15 11.88 1.63
N THR A 43 24.78 11.64 2.90
CA THR A 43 23.67 10.69 3.15
C THR A 43 22.32 11.41 3.08
N LYS A 44 22.35 12.62 2.52
CA LYS A 44 21.23 13.53 2.33
C LYS A 44 21.27 14.25 0.97
N THR A 45 22.07 13.82 -0.02
CA THR A 45 21.90 14.33 -1.39
C THR A 45 20.62 13.78 -2.02
N ARG A 46 19.55 14.55 -1.77
CA ARG A 46 18.16 14.47 -2.27
C ARG A 46 17.76 13.14 -2.92
N LEU A 47 16.93 12.34 -2.24
CA LEU A 47 16.17 11.29 -2.93
C LEU A 47 15.04 11.92 -3.75
N TRP A 48 14.05 12.53 -3.10
CA TRP A 48 13.06 13.41 -3.73
C TRP A 48 12.42 14.32 -2.66
N GLY A 49 11.57 15.26 -3.07
CA GLY A 49 10.79 16.12 -2.17
C GLY A 49 9.32 15.70 -2.11
N PRO A 50 8.48 16.40 -1.32
CA PRO A 50 7.06 16.10 -1.18
C PRO A 50 6.31 16.24 -2.53
N GLY A 51 6.71 17.21 -3.37
CA GLY A 51 6.13 17.40 -4.71
C GLY A 51 6.26 16.17 -5.61
N THR A 52 7.41 15.48 -5.59
CA THR A 52 7.59 14.24 -6.35
C THR A 52 6.67 13.13 -5.84
N GLY A 53 6.52 13.01 -4.52
CA GLY A 53 5.60 12.04 -3.92
C GLY A 53 4.15 12.28 -4.34
N LEU A 54 3.72 13.54 -4.34
CA LEU A 54 2.39 13.92 -4.81
C LEU A 54 2.22 13.64 -6.31
N VAL A 55 3.20 13.96 -7.15
CA VAL A 55 3.14 13.67 -8.59
C VAL A 55 3.02 12.16 -8.82
N VAL A 56 3.79 11.33 -8.13
CA VAL A 56 3.68 9.86 -8.24
C VAL A 56 2.31 9.38 -7.80
N TRP A 57 1.79 9.90 -6.69
CA TRP A 57 0.47 9.56 -6.17
C TRP A 57 -0.65 9.92 -7.15
N PHE A 58 -0.68 11.18 -7.63
CA PHE A 58 -1.65 11.63 -8.63
C PHE A 58 -1.53 10.85 -9.93
N SER A 59 -0.31 10.52 -10.37
CA SER A 59 -0.08 9.70 -11.56
C SER A 59 -0.66 8.30 -11.38
N SER A 60 -0.49 7.69 -10.20
CA SER A 60 -1.06 6.38 -9.89
C SER A 60 -2.60 6.40 -9.95
N VAL A 61 -3.23 7.38 -9.29
CA VAL A 61 -4.70 7.54 -9.32
C VAL A 61 -5.20 7.79 -10.74
N ALA A 62 -4.52 8.65 -11.49
CA ALA A 62 -4.87 8.95 -12.89
C ALA A 62 -4.71 7.73 -13.80
N LEU A 63 -3.72 6.86 -13.56
CA LEU A 63 -3.55 5.62 -14.31
C LEU A 63 -4.69 4.64 -14.02
N ILE A 64 -5.04 4.43 -12.74
CA ILE A 64 -6.17 3.57 -12.36
C ILE A 64 -7.44 4.07 -13.05
N PHE A 65 -7.70 5.37 -12.98
CA PHE A 65 -8.85 5.99 -13.63
C PHE A 65 -8.81 5.85 -15.17
N GLY A 66 -7.66 6.13 -15.78
CA GLY A 66 -7.50 6.08 -17.24
C GLY A 66 -7.73 4.68 -17.81
N PHE A 67 -7.10 3.66 -17.21
CA PHE A 67 -7.30 2.27 -17.63
C PHE A 67 -8.74 1.81 -17.42
N GLN A 68 -9.39 2.28 -16.35
CA GLN A 68 -10.80 2.00 -16.08
C GLN A 68 -11.72 2.62 -17.15
N MET A 69 -11.47 3.86 -17.59
CA MET A 69 -12.23 4.48 -18.68
C MET A 69 -12.06 3.73 -20.00
N VAL A 70 -10.84 3.24 -20.29
CA VAL A 70 -10.57 2.41 -21.46
C VAL A 70 -11.35 1.09 -21.39
N ALA A 71 -11.40 0.44 -20.23
CA ALA A 71 -12.16 -0.80 -20.05
C ALA A 71 -13.68 -0.59 -20.24
N ILE A 72 -14.23 0.49 -19.70
CA ILE A 72 -15.64 0.86 -19.89
C ILE A 72 -15.94 1.15 -21.36
N PHE A 73 -15.06 1.87 -22.05
CA PHE A 73 -15.18 2.12 -23.49
C PHE A 73 -15.25 0.81 -24.29
N PHE A 74 -14.34 -0.12 -24.03
CA PHE A 74 -14.33 -1.42 -24.71
C PHE A 74 -15.57 -2.27 -24.38
N TYR A 75 -16.05 -2.23 -23.14
CA TYR A 75 -17.32 -2.87 -22.76
C TYR A 75 -18.50 -2.34 -23.59
N PHE A 76 -18.65 -1.03 -23.70
CA PHE A 76 -19.72 -0.43 -24.50
C PHE A 76 -19.56 -0.69 -26.00
N ALA A 77 -18.34 -0.63 -26.52
CA ALA A 77 -18.06 -0.97 -27.93
C ALA A 77 -18.44 -2.43 -28.23
N PHE A 78 -18.16 -3.35 -27.31
CA PHE A 78 -18.54 -4.76 -27.42
C PHE A 78 -20.06 -4.97 -27.33
N LYS A 79 -20.76 -4.35 -26.38
CA LYS A 79 -22.23 -4.44 -26.29
C LYS A 79 -22.91 -3.84 -27.51
N PHE A 80 -22.38 -2.72 -28.03
CA PHE A 80 -22.89 -2.09 -29.24
C PHE A 80 -22.65 -2.97 -30.48
N SER A 81 -21.51 -3.64 -30.59
CA SER A 81 -21.24 -4.52 -31.73
C SER A 81 -22.20 -5.71 -31.79
N GLN A 82 -22.66 -6.20 -30.63
CA GLN A 82 -23.64 -7.27 -30.52
C GLN A 82 -25.08 -6.81 -30.73
N THR A 83 -25.50 -5.74 -30.05
CA THR A 83 -26.92 -5.36 -29.95
C THR A 83 -27.32 -4.20 -30.85
N ARG A 84 -26.33 -3.51 -31.47
CA ARG A 84 -26.50 -2.27 -32.26
C ARG A 84 -27.22 -1.14 -31.52
N THR A 85 -27.33 -1.25 -30.19
CA THR A 85 -27.95 -0.25 -29.32
C THR A 85 -27.04 0.00 -28.12
N LEU A 86 -27.07 1.22 -27.59
CA LEU A 86 -26.35 1.54 -26.35
C LEU A 86 -27.31 1.30 -25.17
N PRO A 87 -26.85 0.64 -24.09
CA PRO A 87 -27.60 0.53 -22.85
C PRO A 87 -27.99 1.93 -22.35
N LYS A 88 -29.28 2.16 -22.08
CA LYS A 88 -29.76 3.43 -21.51
C LYS A 88 -29.34 3.61 -20.05
N THR A 89 -29.09 2.49 -19.37
CA THR A 89 -28.62 2.40 -18.00
C THR A 89 -27.35 1.57 -17.96
N LEU A 90 -26.36 2.03 -17.20
CA LEU A 90 -25.19 1.23 -16.89
C LEU A 90 -25.58 0.26 -15.78
N GLU A 91 -26.04 -0.93 -16.16
CA GLU A 91 -26.14 -2.05 -15.23
C GLU A 91 -24.79 -2.76 -15.18
N ILE A 92 -24.30 -2.99 -13.97
CA ILE A 92 -22.99 -3.60 -13.77
C ILE A 92 -23.21 -5.11 -13.82
N ASP A 93 -22.88 -5.68 -14.98
CA ASP A 93 -22.80 -7.12 -15.15
C ASP A 93 -21.40 -7.64 -14.78
N SER A 94 -21.27 -8.96 -14.64
CA SER A 94 -20.01 -9.61 -14.28
C SER A 94 -18.89 -9.35 -15.28
N LEU A 95 -19.22 -9.07 -16.55
CA LEU A 95 -18.24 -8.74 -17.58
C LEU A 95 -17.67 -7.34 -17.35
N LEU A 96 -18.52 -6.34 -17.13
CA LEU A 96 -18.07 -4.98 -16.81
C LEU A 96 -17.26 -4.97 -15.51
N ALA A 97 -17.71 -5.66 -14.47
CA ALA A 97 -16.96 -5.78 -13.21
C ALA A 97 -15.59 -6.43 -13.42
N GLY A 98 -15.54 -7.56 -14.16
CA GLY A 98 -14.29 -8.25 -14.47
C GLY A 98 -13.31 -7.41 -15.29
N LEU A 99 -13.81 -6.70 -16.32
CA LEU A 99 -12.99 -5.78 -17.13
C LEU A 99 -12.47 -4.60 -16.30
N SER A 100 -13.29 -4.08 -15.40
CA SER A 100 -12.93 -2.98 -14.50
C SER A 100 -11.78 -3.39 -13.58
N ILE A 101 -11.96 -4.46 -12.81
CA ILE A 101 -10.93 -5.00 -11.91
C ILE A 101 -9.67 -5.42 -12.70
N GLY A 102 -9.87 -6.03 -13.87
CA GLY A 102 -8.81 -6.42 -14.79
C GLY A 102 -7.96 -5.24 -15.27
N SER A 103 -8.57 -4.06 -15.44
CA SER A 103 -7.88 -2.84 -15.89
C SER A 103 -6.93 -2.26 -14.84
N THR A 104 -7.12 -2.58 -13.56
CA THR A 104 -6.25 -2.12 -12.48
C THR A 104 -4.86 -2.76 -12.54
N PHE A 105 -4.73 -3.98 -13.07
CA PHE A 105 -3.42 -4.66 -13.19
C PHE A 105 -2.41 -3.89 -14.05
N PRO A 106 -2.71 -3.52 -15.32
CA PRO A 106 -1.77 -2.72 -16.10
C PRO A 106 -1.54 -1.32 -15.49
N ALA A 107 -2.52 -0.73 -14.82
CA ALA A 107 -2.33 0.53 -14.08
C ALA A 107 -1.31 0.38 -12.93
N HIS A 108 -1.38 -0.72 -12.18
CA HIS A 108 -0.41 -1.05 -11.13
C HIS A 108 1.00 -1.29 -11.70
N LEU A 109 1.13 -2.03 -12.80
CA LEU A 109 2.42 -2.24 -13.46
C LEU A 109 3.04 -0.92 -13.93
N MET A 110 2.24 -0.05 -14.55
CA MET A 110 2.70 1.27 -14.98
C MET A 110 3.06 2.17 -13.78
N THR A 111 2.30 2.10 -12.69
CA THR A 111 2.62 2.80 -11.44
C THR A 111 3.95 2.34 -10.87
N LEU A 112 4.19 1.03 -10.79
CA LEU A 112 5.46 0.47 -10.32
C LEU A 112 6.62 0.86 -11.24
N PHE A 113 6.39 0.96 -12.55
CA PHE A 113 7.39 1.46 -13.49
C PHE A 113 7.75 2.93 -13.23
N ILE A 114 6.76 3.80 -12.99
CA ILE A 114 6.99 5.21 -12.59
C ILE A 114 7.75 5.25 -11.26
N CYS A 115 7.33 4.46 -10.28
CA CYS A 115 8.00 4.37 -8.98
C CYS A 115 9.45 3.92 -9.15
N TRP A 116 9.71 2.91 -9.98
CA TRP A 116 11.06 2.45 -10.30
C TRP A 116 11.90 3.57 -10.90
N PHE A 117 11.36 4.30 -11.88
CA PHE A 117 12.08 5.41 -12.52
C PHE A 117 12.46 6.52 -11.53
N VAL A 118 11.54 6.89 -10.63
CA VAL A 118 11.75 7.91 -9.58
C VAL A 118 12.74 7.41 -8.54
N VAL A 119 12.53 6.21 -7.99
CA VAL A 119 13.32 5.66 -6.89
C VAL A 119 14.76 5.40 -7.31
N THR A 120 14.95 4.92 -8.54
CA THR A 120 16.29 4.60 -9.06
C THR A 120 17.03 5.80 -9.64
N ASP A 121 16.41 6.98 -9.72
CA ASP A 121 16.92 8.11 -10.52
C ASP A 121 17.32 7.64 -11.93
N ARG A 122 16.36 7.05 -12.65
CA ARG A 122 16.54 6.51 -14.01
C ARG A 122 17.60 5.38 -14.08
N GLY A 123 17.61 4.49 -13.09
CA GLY A 123 18.49 3.31 -13.05
C GLY A 123 19.87 3.54 -12.40
N ARG A 124 20.15 4.74 -11.88
CA ARG A 124 21.43 5.06 -11.22
C ARG A 124 21.56 4.47 -9.82
N ARG A 125 20.45 4.14 -9.16
CA ARG A 125 20.41 3.64 -7.78
C ARG A 125 19.64 2.31 -7.69
N PRO A 126 20.05 1.37 -6.82
CA PRO A 126 19.36 0.10 -6.64
C PRO A 126 18.00 0.26 -5.95
N PHE A 127 16.91 -0.05 -6.68
CA PHE A 127 15.51 0.16 -6.26
C PHE A 127 15.21 -0.35 -4.84
N LEU A 128 15.45 -1.64 -4.58
CA LEU A 128 15.12 -2.28 -3.31
C LEU A 128 15.90 -1.68 -2.14
N LYS A 129 17.20 -1.43 -2.33
CA LYS A 129 18.04 -0.82 -1.29
C LYS A 129 17.60 0.62 -1.00
N THR A 130 17.24 1.38 -2.03
CA THR A 130 16.77 2.76 -1.88
C THR A 130 15.46 2.86 -1.09
N LEU A 131 14.57 1.89 -1.23
CA LEU A 131 13.33 1.82 -0.45
C LEU A 131 13.52 1.29 0.98
N GLY A 132 14.71 0.76 1.31
CA GLY A 132 14.93 0.05 2.58
C GLY A 132 14.24 -1.32 2.59
N TRP A 133 14.33 -2.06 1.49
CA TRP A 133 13.79 -3.42 1.38
C TRP A 133 14.63 -4.42 2.16
N GLY A 134 14.37 -4.50 3.47
CA GLY A 134 15.02 -5.44 4.38
C GLY A 134 14.24 -5.51 5.69
N TRP A 135 14.45 -6.58 6.45
CA TRP A 135 13.87 -6.67 7.79
C TRP A 135 14.63 -5.77 8.77
N HIS A 136 13.90 -5.16 9.70
CA HIS A 136 14.52 -4.47 10.83
C HIS A 136 15.01 -5.51 11.86
N SER A 137 16.10 -5.23 12.57
CA SER A 137 16.72 -6.18 13.52
C SER A 137 15.74 -6.65 14.60
N GLN A 138 14.84 -5.77 15.04
CA GLN A 138 13.83 -6.02 16.06
C GLN A 138 12.46 -6.41 15.49
N PHE A 139 12.26 -6.40 14.17
CA PHE A 139 10.97 -6.72 13.56
C PHE A 139 11.15 -7.75 12.44
N LYS A 140 10.71 -8.98 12.72
CA LYS A 140 10.79 -10.14 11.83
C LYS A 140 9.40 -10.55 11.32
N TRP A 141 9.35 -11.47 10.35
CA TRP A 141 8.11 -11.96 9.75
C TRP A 141 7.04 -12.43 10.76
N VAL A 142 7.43 -13.07 11.86
CA VAL A 142 6.48 -13.48 12.93
C VAL A 142 5.74 -12.29 13.55
N HIS A 143 6.41 -11.14 13.67
CA HIS A 143 5.81 -9.91 14.19
C HIS A 143 4.87 -9.29 13.17
N ALA A 144 5.20 -9.38 11.87
CA ALA A 144 4.30 -8.96 10.79
C ALA A 144 2.99 -9.76 10.82
N VAL A 145 3.10 -11.08 11.00
CA VAL A 145 1.94 -11.98 11.12
C VAL A 145 1.15 -11.66 12.39
N ALA A 146 1.79 -11.57 13.55
CA ALA A 146 1.12 -11.24 14.81
C ALA A 146 0.41 -9.88 14.75
N LEU A 147 1.06 -8.87 14.16
CA LEU A 147 0.49 -7.54 13.97
C LEU A 147 -0.71 -7.57 13.02
N ALA A 148 -0.64 -8.34 11.93
CA ALA A 148 -1.76 -8.52 11.02
C ALA A 148 -2.97 -9.17 11.72
N PHE A 149 -2.76 -10.22 12.53
CA PHE A 149 -3.85 -10.83 13.32
C PHE A 149 -4.42 -9.85 14.37
N LEU A 150 -3.58 -9.06 15.02
CA LEU A 150 -4.02 -8.02 15.95
C LEU A 150 -4.90 -6.99 15.23
N LEU A 151 -4.45 -6.50 14.07
CA LEU A 151 -5.21 -5.57 13.23
C LEU A 151 -6.55 -6.19 12.80
N THR A 152 -6.57 -7.45 12.38
CA THR A 152 -7.83 -8.15 12.07
C THR A 152 -8.76 -8.22 13.28
N GLY A 153 -8.24 -8.51 14.47
CA GLY A 153 -9.03 -8.49 15.71
C GLY A 153 -9.62 -7.11 16.01
N VAL A 154 -8.86 -6.05 15.77
CA VAL A 154 -9.31 -4.65 15.89
C VAL A 154 -10.40 -4.34 14.85
N THR A 155 -10.24 -4.79 13.61
CA THR A 155 -11.26 -4.63 12.55
C THR A 155 -12.57 -5.32 12.93
N ILE A 156 -12.51 -6.56 13.43
CA ILE A 156 -13.69 -7.29 13.94
C ILE A 156 -14.34 -6.53 15.11
N LEU A 157 -13.55 -5.91 15.98
CA LEU A 157 -14.08 -5.08 17.06
C LEU A 157 -14.79 -3.84 16.51
N PHE A 158 -14.24 -3.18 15.50
CA PHE A 158 -14.88 -2.03 14.84
C PHE A 158 -16.19 -2.43 14.17
N GLU A 159 -16.23 -3.53 13.43
CA GLU A 159 -17.47 -4.03 12.82
C GLU A 159 -18.57 -4.30 13.86
N LYS A 160 -18.21 -4.75 15.06
CA LYS A 160 -19.16 -4.98 16.16
C LYS A 160 -19.62 -3.71 16.88
N ARG A 161 -18.86 -2.61 16.79
CA ARG A 161 -19.04 -1.41 17.63
C ARG A 161 -19.42 -0.16 16.84
N LEU A 162 -19.10 -0.11 15.57
CA LEU A 162 -19.30 1.06 14.70
C LEU A 162 -20.39 0.77 13.66
N PRO A 163 -21.06 1.82 13.16
CA PRO A 163 -22.06 1.67 12.10
C PRO A 163 -21.47 1.02 10.86
N HIS A 164 -22.15 -0.02 10.38
CA HIS A 164 -21.78 -0.75 9.17
C HIS A 164 -23.03 -0.92 8.30
N LYS A 165 -22.93 -0.46 7.07
CA LYS A 165 -23.87 -0.75 5.99
C LYS A 165 -23.11 -1.42 4.87
N GLU A 166 -23.86 -2.15 4.05
CA GLU A 166 -23.31 -2.80 2.87
C GLU A 166 -22.54 -1.80 2.00
N THR A 167 -21.26 -2.09 1.81
CA THR A 167 -20.34 -1.26 1.02
C THR A 167 -20.46 -1.55 -0.46
N ASP A 168 -19.91 -0.69 -1.29
CA ASP A 168 -19.88 -0.93 -2.73
C ASP A 168 -18.94 -2.08 -3.11
N LEU A 169 -17.84 -2.25 -2.36
CA LEU A 169 -17.00 -3.45 -2.44
C LEU A 169 -17.81 -4.73 -2.15
N GLU A 170 -18.61 -4.76 -1.08
CA GLU A 170 -19.44 -5.94 -0.75
C GLU A 170 -20.45 -6.28 -1.84
N LYS A 171 -21.06 -5.28 -2.48
CA LYS A 171 -21.98 -5.50 -3.61
C LYS A 171 -21.24 -6.11 -4.80
N LEU A 172 -20.04 -5.63 -5.14
CA LEU A 172 -19.19 -6.23 -6.17
C LEU A 172 -18.84 -7.69 -5.84
N LEU A 173 -18.51 -7.98 -4.58
CA LEU A 173 -18.17 -9.33 -4.13
C LEU A 173 -19.33 -10.32 -4.27
N LYS A 174 -20.58 -9.85 -4.27
CA LYS A 174 -21.77 -10.68 -4.50
C LYS A 174 -22.05 -10.98 -5.98
N MET A 175 -21.29 -10.43 -6.92
CA MET A 175 -21.49 -10.63 -8.37
C MET A 175 -21.01 -12.00 -8.89
N GLY A 176 -20.31 -12.78 -8.08
CA GLY A 176 -19.95 -14.16 -8.40
C GLY A 176 -18.51 -14.54 -8.04
N ALA A 177 -18.19 -15.83 -8.15
CA ALA A 177 -16.89 -16.37 -7.76
C ALA A 177 -15.71 -15.74 -8.52
N MET A 178 -15.85 -15.53 -9.83
CA MET A 178 -14.79 -14.91 -10.66
C MET A 178 -14.40 -13.52 -10.15
N VAL A 179 -15.39 -12.66 -9.86
CA VAL A 179 -15.16 -11.31 -9.31
C VAL A 179 -14.47 -11.37 -7.94
N ARG A 180 -14.91 -12.30 -7.06
CA ARG A 180 -14.27 -12.52 -5.76
C ARG A 180 -12.81 -12.94 -5.88
N TYR A 181 -12.48 -13.87 -6.79
CA TYR A 181 -11.10 -14.29 -7.01
C TYR A 181 -10.23 -13.16 -7.56
N LEU A 182 -10.74 -12.35 -8.49
CA LEU A 182 -10.01 -11.20 -9.02
C LEU A 182 -9.74 -10.16 -7.93
N ILE A 183 -10.74 -9.80 -7.13
CA ILE A 183 -10.57 -8.85 -6.01
C ILE A 183 -9.61 -9.39 -4.97
N ALA A 184 -9.74 -10.67 -4.58
CA ALA A 184 -8.83 -11.31 -3.64
C ALA A 184 -7.38 -11.27 -4.14
N PHE A 185 -7.15 -11.59 -5.41
CA PHE A 185 -5.82 -11.53 -6.01
C PHE A 185 -5.28 -10.09 -6.07
N LEU A 186 -6.10 -9.13 -6.49
CA LEU A 186 -5.74 -7.70 -6.52
C LEU A 186 -5.35 -7.20 -5.12
N ALA A 187 -6.20 -7.44 -4.13
CA ALA A 187 -6.06 -6.96 -2.75
C ALA A 187 -4.88 -7.58 -2.00
N VAL A 188 -4.49 -8.81 -2.31
CA VAL A 188 -3.36 -9.49 -1.64
C VAL A 188 -2.05 -9.26 -2.36
N VAL A 189 -2.05 -9.31 -3.69
CA VAL A 189 -0.79 -9.38 -4.46
C VAL A 189 -0.37 -8.02 -4.96
N THR A 190 -1.23 -7.31 -5.69
CA THR A 190 -0.78 -6.12 -6.43
C THR A 190 -0.98 -4.84 -5.64
N ALA A 191 -2.13 -4.67 -4.98
CA ALA A 191 -2.46 -3.47 -4.23
C ALA A 191 -1.44 -3.19 -3.11
N PRO A 192 -1.07 -4.15 -2.22
CA PRO A 192 -0.09 -3.86 -1.17
C PRO A 192 1.29 -3.50 -1.72
N MET A 193 1.70 -4.06 -2.87
CA MET A 193 2.99 -3.70 -3.47
C MET A 193 2.99 -2.26 -3.97
N VAL A 194 1.94 -1.87 -4.70
CA VAL A 194 1.83 -0.51 -5.24
C VAL A 194 1.65 0.50 -4.10
N GLU A 195 0.72 0.23 -3.20
CA GLU A 195 0.38 1.13 -2.11
C GLU A 195 1.57 1.36 -1.17
N GLU A 196 2.28 0.32 -0.74
CA GLU A 196 3.41 0.53 0.15
C GLU A 196 4.54 1.30 -0.53
N VAL A 197 4.84 1.02 -1.81
CA VAL A 197 5.87 1.75 -2.56
C VAL A 197 5.47 3.22 -2.76
N VAL A 198 4.23 3.52 -3.15
CA VAL A 198 3.76 4.88 -3.39
C VAL A 198 3.66 5.65 -2.06
N TYR A 199 2.93 5.11 -1.08
CA TYR A 199 2.62 5.82 0.16
C TYR A 199 3.80 5.86 1.15
N ARG A 200 4.45 4.72 1.42
CA ARG A 200 5.49 4.62 2.48
C ARG A 200 6.90 4.69 1.90
N GLY A 201 7.07 4.23 0.67
CA GLY A 201 8.33 4.32 -0.06
C GLY A 201 8.63 5.74 -0.52
N ILE A 202 7.72 6.35 -1.27
CA ILE A 202 7.95 7.64 -1.94
C ILE A 202 7.32 8.81 -1.18
N LEU A 203 6.00 8.78 -0.96
CA LEU A 203 5.25 9.92 -0.43
C LEU A 203 5.65 10.24 1.01
N TYR A 204 5.62 9.25 1.91
CA TYR A 204 6.05 9.40 3.31
C TYR A 204 7.47 9.97 3.38
N THR A 205 8.43 9.38 2.66
CA THR A 205 9.82 9.83 2.63
C THR A 205 9.95 11.28 2.17
N GLY A 206 9.16 11.70 1.18
CA GLY A 206 9.15 13.08 0.69
C GLY A 206 8.59 14.08 1.72
N ILE A 207 7.50 13.71 2.38
CA ILE A 207 6.82 14.54 3.40
C ILE A 207 7.65 14.62 4.69
N GLU A 208 8.14 13.48 5.19
CA GLU A 208 9.00 13.40 6.38
C GLU A 208 10.23 14.29 6.24
N LYS A 209 10.85 14.28 5.05
CA LYS A 209 12.01 15.13 4.77
C LYS A 209 11.69 16.62 4.82
N ALA A 210 10.50 17.03 4.37
CA ALA A 210 10.12 18.44 4.30
C ALA A 210 9.55 18.98 5.61
N TRP A 211 8.72 18.18 6.30
CA TRP A 211 7.89 18.62 7.42
C TRP A 211 8.02 17.73 8.67
N GLY A 212 8.90 16.75 8.65
CA GLY A 212 9.17 15.87 9.79
C GLY A 212 8.25 14.64 9.88
N LYS A 213 8.66 13.70 10.72
CA LYS A 213 8.03 12.36 10.85
C LYS A 213 6.54 12.41 11.16
N TYR A 214 6.10 13.29 12.06
CA TYR A 214 4.70 13.35 12.51
C TYR A 214 3.78 13.90 11.41
N ALA A 215 4.24 14.88 10.65
CA ALA A 215 3.52 15.37 9.47
C ALA A 215 3.40 14.27 8.41
N GLY A 216 4.47 13.50 8.17
CA GLY A 216 4.47 12.34 7.27
C GLY A 216 3.46 11.28 7.69
N ILE A 217 3.43 10.91 8.98
CA ILE A 217 2.48 9.95 9.53
C ILE A 217 1.05 10.44 9.32
N GLY A 218 0.73 11.66 9.76
CA GLY A 218 -0.62 12.21 9.64
C GLY A 218 -1.08 12.32 8.19
N PHE A 219 -0.25 12.90 7.31
CA PHE A 219 -0.59 13.13 5.91
C PHE A 219 -0.84 11.82 5.16
N VAL A 220 0.06 10.85 5.25
CA VAL A 220 -0.07 9.56 4.55
C VAL A 220 -1.25 8.76 5.11
N THR A 221 -1.46 8.78 6.43
CA THR A 221 -2.58 8.10 7.08
C THR A 221 -3.92 8.62 6.56
N LEU A 222 -4.10 9.95 6.56
CA LEU A 222 -5.33 10.59 6.12
C LEU A 222 -5.56 10.46 4.62
N LEU A 223 -4.53 10.68 3.80
CA LEU A 223 -4.66 10.57 2.35
C LEU A 223 -5.01 9.15 1.91
N PHE A 224 -4.39 8.14 2.53
CA PHE A 224 -4.71 6.74 2.27
C PHE A 224 -6.16 6.43 2.64
N ALA A 225 -6.63 6.85 3.82
CA ALA A 225 -8.03 6.60 4.18
C ALA A 225 -9.01 7.36 3.29
N LEU A 226 -8.68 8.59 2.91
CA LEU A 226 -9.52 9.44 2.08
C LEU A 226 -9.73 8.87 0.68
N VAL A 227 -8.67 8.34 0.06
CA VAL A 227 -8.84 7.75 -1.27
C VAL A 227 -9.87 6.63 -1.19
N HIS A 228 -9.78 5.73 -0.20
CA HIS A 228 -10.64 4.56 0.03
C HIS A 228 -12.08 4.86 0.51
N VAL A 229 -12.44 6.12 0.78
CA VAL A 229 -13.76 6.46 1.29
C VAL A 229 -14.86 5.99 0.33
N PRO A 230 -14.76 6.22 -0.99
CA PRO A 230 -15.83 5.84 -1.88
C PRO A 230 -15.98 4.30 -1.97
N GLN A 231 -14.91 3.49 -1.90
CA GLN A 231 -14.95 2.03 -1.89
C GLN A 231 -15.70 1.48 -0.68
N TYR A 232 -15.49 2.09 0.49
CA TYR A 232 -16.06 1.67 1.77
C TYR A 232 -17.23 2.55 2.22
N TRP A 233 -17.82 3.32 1.30
CA TRP A 233 -18.89 4.25 1.64
C TRP A 233 -20.06 3.52 2.32
N GLY A 234 -20.57 4.12 3.40
CA GLY A 234 -21.62 3.52 4.23
C GLY A 234 -21.12 2.68 5.41
N SER A 235 -19.83 2.31 5.46
CA SER A 235 -19.23 1.57 6.56
C SER A 235 -18.20 2.41 7.31
N VAL A 236 -18.65 3.01 8.43
CA VAL A 236 -17.75 3.73 9.35
C VAL A 236 -16.71 2.76 9.92
N ALA A 237 -17.12 1.52 10.18
CA ALA A 237 -16.22 0.45 10.63
C ALA A 237 -15.05 0.21 9.65
N ALA A 238 -15.34 0.03 8.36
CA ALA A 238 -14.32 -0.27 7.35
C ALA A 238 -13.39 0.92 7.11
N ILE A 239 -13.92 2.14 7.01
CA ILE A 239 -13.11 3.36 6.87
C ILE A 239 -12.18 3.52 8.08
N THR A 240 -12.68 3.25 9.30
CA THR A 240 -11.87 3.30 10.53
C THR A 240 -10.80 2.21 10.55
N ALA A 241 -11.09 1.00 10.05
CA ALA A 241 -10.12 -0.08 9.93
C ALA A 241 -9.00 0.28 8.93
N ILE A 242 -9.34 0.85 7.77
CA ILE A 242 -8.38 1.31 6.76
C ILE A 242 -7.52 2.47 7.29
N LEU A 243 -8.11 3.43 7.99
CA LEU A 243 -7.38 4.49 8.67
C LEU A 243 -6.37 3.93 9.69
N THR A 244 -6.81 2.93 10.49
CA THR A 244 -5.99 2.28 11.52
C THR A 244 -4.84 1.48 10.90
N LEU A 245 -5.11 0.70 9.86
CA LEU A 245 -4.10 -0.01 9.08
C LEU A 245 -3.05 0.99 8.58
N SER A 246 -3.50 2.08 7.95
CA SER A 246 -2.60 3.07 7.39
C SER A 246 -1.72 3.75 8.44
N LEU A 247 -2.30 4.08 9.60
CA LEU A 247 -1.57 4.63 10.73
C LEU A 247 -0.47 3.69 11.22
N VAL A 248 -0.83 2.42 11.46
CA VAL A 248 0.10 1.41 11.98
C VAL A 248 1.23 1.14 11.00
N LEU A 249 0.93 0.97 9.70
CA LEU A 249 1.96 0.75 8.68
C LEU A 249 2.88 1.96 8.52
N THR A 250 2.34 3.18 8.61
CA THR A 250 3.16 4.39 8.47
C THR A 250 4.02 4.63 9.72
N ILE A 251 3.53 4.31 10.92
CA ILE A 251 4.35 4.27 12.15
C ILE A 251 5.44 3.21 12.01
N LEU A 252 5.11 2.02 11.51
CA LEU A 252 6.08 0.94 11.29
C LEU A 252 7.18 1.38 10.32
N ARG A 253 6.82 2.06 9.22
CA ARG A 253 7.76 2.68 8.27
C ARG A 253 8.65 3.72 8.95
N SER A 254 8.03 4.64 9.70
CA SER A 254 8.71 5.74 10.40
C SER A 254 9.73 5.24 11.41
N TRP A 255 9.37 4.21 12.18
CA TRP A 255 10.23 3.64 13.21
C TRP A 255 11.33 2.74 12.62
N SER A 256 10.99 1.86 11.68
CA SER A 256 11.94 0.86 11.18
C SER A 256 12.88 1.39 10.10
N GLY A 257 12.50 2.45 9.37
CA GLY A 257 13.20 2.88 8.17
C GLY A 257 13.17 1.86 7.02
N SER A 258 12.37 0.78 7.15
CA SER A 258 12.29 -0.33 6.21
C SER A 258 10.90 -0.48 5.62
N LEU A 259 10.82 -0.84 4.34
CA LEU A 259 9.54 -1.00 3.65
C LEU A 259 9.00 -2.44 3.75
N LEU A 260 9.88 -3.42 3.79
CA LEU A 260 9.52 -4.84 3.82
C LEU A 260 8.61 -5.24 5.00
N PRO A 261 8.81 -4.74 6.25
CA PRO A 261 7.87 -4.98 7.34
C PRO A 261 6.44 -4.50 7.06
N CYS A 262 6.30 -3.34 6.40
CA CYS A 262 5.01 -2.76 6.06
C CYS A 262 4.32 -3.61 5.01
N VAL A 263 5.04 -3.93 3.93
CA VAL A 263 4.60 -4.84 2.87
C VAL A 263 4.13 -6.19 3.42
N ALA A 264 4.93 -6.83 4.26
CA ALA A 264 4.60 -8.15 4.79
C ALA A 264 3.36 -8.10 5.69
N THR A 265 3.27 -7.10 6.58
CA THR A 265 2.11 -6.93 7.47
C THR A 265 0.84 -6.68 6.65
N HIS A 266 0.92 -5.81 5.63
CA HIS A 266 -0.20 -5.47 4.77
C HIS A 266 -0.67 -6.68 3.95
N LEU A 267 0.25 -7.43 3.32
CA LEU A 267 -0.08 -8.63 2.56
C LEU A 267 -0.76 -9.69 3.44
N VAL A 268 -0.26 -9.93 4.65
CA VAL A 268 -0.87 -10.89 5.57
C VAL A 268 -2.24 -10.41 6.04
N TYR A 269 -2.38 -9.12 6.38
CA TYR A 269 -3.66 -8.54 6.79
C TYR A 269 -4.74 -8.66 5.70
N ASN A 270 -4.38 -8.37 4.44
CA ASN A 270 -5.30 -8.54 3.31
C ASN A 270 -5.52 -10.03 2.99
N GLY A 271 -4.50 -10.87 3.15
CA GLY A 271 -4.58 -12.32 2.96
C GLY A 271 -5.59 -12.98 3.89
N ILE A 272 -5.61 -12.59 5.18
CA ILE A 272 -6.58 -13.09 6.16
C ILE A 272 -8.01 -12.74 5.72
N GLN A 273 -8.25 -11.50 5.29
CA GLN A 273 -9.57 -11.05 4.80
C GLN A 273 -9.97 -11.75 3.49
N ALA A 274 -9.04 -11.90 2.56
CA ALA A 274 -9.27 -12.58 1.29
C ALA A 274 -9.63 -14.06 1.48
N ILE A 275 -8.97 -14.76 2.41
CA ILE A 275 -9.34 -16.14 2.77
C ILE A 275 -10.76 -16.18 3.32
N ALA A 276 -11.09 -15.31 4.29
CA ALA A 276 -12.44 -15.24 4.85
C ALA A 276 -13.50 -14.98 3.77
N LEU A 277 -13.20 -14.12 2.80
CA LEU A 277 -14.06 -13.81 1.66
C LEU A 277 -14.29 -15.01 0.73
N LEU A 278 -13.24 -15.76 0.40
CA LEU A 278 -13.33 -16.89 -0.54
C LEU A 278 -14.06 -18.10 0.04
N PHE A 279 -14.08 -18.25 1.37
CA PHE A 279 -14.79 -19.31 2.08
C PHE A 279 -16.13 -18.86 2.70
N ALA A 280 -16.52 -17.60 2.52
CA ALA A 280 -17.82 -17.11 2.96
C ALA A 280 -18.95 -17.82 2.18
N PRO A 281 -19.96 -18.41 2.85
CA PRO A 281 -21.08 -19.04 2.15
C PRO A 281 -21.82 -18.01 1.30
N ASP A 282 -22.22 -18.42 0.09
CA ASP A 282 -22.97 -17.59 -0.86
C ASP A 282 -24.33 -17.16 -0.26
N LYS A 283 -24.34 -16.05 0.47
CA LYS A 283 -25.58 -15.46 0.97
C LYS A 283 -26.21 -14.58 -0.13
N MET A 284 -26.98 -15.25 -0.99
CA MET A 284 -28.11 -14.77 -1.80
C MET A 284 -27.87 -13.80 -2.99
N PRO A 285 -28.71 -13.90 -4.03
CA PRO A 285 -28.57 -13.17 -5.29
C PRO A 285 -28.91 -11.68 -5.12
N VAL A 286 -28.12 -10.81 -5.76
CA VAL A 286 -28.40 -9.37 -5.83
C VAL A 286 -29.23 -9.11 -7.09
N SER A 287 -30.28 -8.29 -6.98
CA SER A 287 -31.00 -7.78 -8.16
C SER A 287 -30.10 -6.83 -8.97
N PRO A 288 -30.16 -6.82 -10.32
CA PRO A 288 -29.14 -6.21 -11.19
C PRO A 288 -29.09 -4.68 -11.20
N THR A 289 -30.03 -4.00 -10.56
CA THR A 289 -30.19 -2.55 -10.69
C THR A 289 -29.26 -1.81 -9.75
N GLN A 290 -28.01 -1.63 -10.18
CA GLN A 290 -27.09 -0.64 -9.60
C GLN A 290 -26.70 0.37 -10.68
N SER A 291 -27.02 1.64 -10.43
CA SER A 291 -26.86 2.76 -11.36
C SER A 291 -25.40 3.20 -11.52
N ALA A 292 -25.09 3.81 -12.67
CA ALA A 292 -23.76 4.29 -13.11
C ALA A 292 -22.92 5.08 -12.07
N LEU A 293 -23.55 5.72 -11.08
CA LEU A 293 -22.88 6.39 -9.95
C LEU A 293 -21.99 5.45 -9.11
N PHE A 294 -22.26 4.14 -9.14
CA PHE A 294 -21.58 3.11 -8.37
C PHE A 294 -20.12 2.86 -8.75
N ILE A 295 -19.77 2.96 -10.04
CA ILE A 295 -18.37 2.76 -10.49
C ILE A 295 -17.46 3.88 -9.96
N TRP A 296 -18.01 5.08 -9.78
CA TRP A 296 -17.28 6.25 -9.33
C TRP A 296 -17.02 6.25 -7.83
N SER A 297 -17.76 5.47 -7.04
CA SER A 297 -17.50 5.30 -5.62
C SER A 297 -16.69 4.05 -5.33
N SER A 298 -16.98 2.89 -5.90
CA SER A 298 -16.42 1.61 -5.46
C SER A 298 -14.89 1.42 -5.51
N PHE A 299 -14.15 2.29 -6.19
CA PHE A 299 -12.73 2.09 -6.54
C PHE A 299 -11.83 3.28 -6.22
N PHE A 300 -12.34 4.27 -5.50
CA PHE A 300 -11.49 5.19 -4.77
C PHE A 300 -11.38 4.64 -3.36
#